data_AF-A0A975XVS5-F1
#
_entry.id   AF-A0A975XVS5-F1
#
_cell.length_a   1.000
_cell.length_b   1.000
_cell.length_c   1.000
_cell.angle_alpha   90.00
_cell.angle_beta   90.00
_cell.angle_gamma   90.00
#
_symmetry.space_group_name_H-M   'P 1'
#
loop_
_entity.id
_entity.type
_entity.pdbx_description
1 polymer ?
#
loop_
_entity_poly.entity_id
_entity_poly.type
_entity_poly.pdbx_seq_one_letter_code
_entity_poly.pdbx_strand_id
1 'polypeptide(L)'
;MGLIEELADPDGGPLPGYCGDVPDPVARLLLAAAETRDDGEGESLLRQAHQQAPDNFAVYLGLYKFHFYRQHFPEAEHWMRAGLAAAAGAAGFPLDAPGPNHFAEPLGPAPRFYLFSLKALAFTLLRQHRTAEARSYLDQLERFDPQDRVGAELVKAIAAQC
;
A
#
# COMPACT_ATOMS: atom_id res chain seq x y z
N MET A 1 -3.57 -14.47 13.66
CA MET A 1 -4.79 -13.94 13.01
C MET A 1 -4.91 -12.41 13.12
N GLY A 2 -4.50 -11.75 14.22
CA GLY A 2 -4.77 -10.31 14.44
C GLY A 2 -3.94 -9.27 13.64
N LEU A 3 -2.66 -9.50 13.36
CA LEU A 3 -1.77 -8.47 12.75
C LEU A 3 -2.10 -8.10 11.30
N ILE A 4 -2.95 -8.89 10.65
CA ILE A 4 -3.36 -8.69 9.25
C ILE A 4 -4.63 -7.83 9.18
N GLU A 5 -5.46 -7.88 10.23
CA GLU A 5 -6.65 -7.04 10.39
C GLU A 5 -6.28 -5.58 10.70
N GLU A 6 -5.15 -5.33 11.36
CA GLU A 6 -4.68 -3.96 11.66
C GLU A 6 -4.01 -3.25 10.46
N LEU A 7 -3.73 -3.99 9.38
CA LEU A 7 -3.44 -3.40 8.05
C LEU A 7 -4.71 -3.10 7.26
N ALA A 8 -5.88 -3.51 7.76
CA ALA A 8 -7.15 -3.15 7.16
C ALA A 8 -7.46 -1.68 7.41
N ASP A 9 -8.16 -1.10 6.45
CA ASP A 9 -8.54 0.30 6.45
C ASP A 9 -9.55 0.58 7.57
N PRO A 10 -9.41 1.68 8.34
CA PRO A 10 -10.41 2.05 9.34
C PRO A 10 -11.78 2.37 8.71
N ASP A 11 -11.83 2.70 7.41
CA ASP A 11 -13.06 3.09 6.73
C ASP A 11 -13.95 1.91 6.28
N GLY A 12 -13.49 0.65 6.39
CA GLY A 12 -14.35 -0.54 6.20
C GLY A 12 -15.05 -0.70 4.84
N GLY A 13 -14.84 0.19 3.88
CA GLY A 13 -15.32 0.10 2.51
C GLY A 13 -14.49 -0.88 1.66
N PRO A 14 -15.00 -1.31 0.48
CA PRO A 14 -14.26 -2.25 -0.38
C PRO A 14 -12.92 -1.65 -0.88
N LEU A 15 -12.83 -0.32 -0.97
CA LEU A 15 -11.63 0.43 -1.33
C LEU A 15 -11.48 1.67 -0.44
N PRO A 16 -10.26 1.96 0.06
CA PRO A 16 -10.00 3.14 0.89
C PRO A 16 -10.21 4.45 0.14
N GLY A 17 -10.75 5.46 0.82
CA GLY A 17 -10.98 6.79 0.23
C GLY A 17 -9.72 7.48 -0.31
N TYR A 18 -8.53 7.05 0.12
CA TYR A 18 -7.25 7.56 -0.39
C TYR A 18 -6.81 6.95 -1.72
N CYS A 19 -7.52 5.96 -2.24
CA CYS A 19 -7.25 5.42 -3.57
C CYS A 19 -7.79 6.31 -4.71
N GLY A 20 -8.56 7.36 -4.37
CA GLY A 20 -9.23 8.21 -5.33
C GLY A 20 -10.41 7.52 -6.01
N ASP A 21 -10.96 8.17 -7.03
CA ASP A 21 -12.07 7.62 -7.81
C ASP A 21 -11.61 6.44 -8.65
N VAL A 22 -12.41 5.37 -8.66
CA VAL A 22 -12.11 4.14 -9.41
C VAL A 22 -13.15 3.98 -10.51
N PRO A 23 -12.74 3.93 -11.79
CA PRO A 23 -13.67 3.72 -12.90
C PRO A 23 -14.46 2.42 -12.73
N ASP A 24 -15.78 2.44 -13.02
CA ASP A 24 -16.66 1.27 -12.87
C ASP A 24 -16.12 -0.03 -13.51
N PRO A 25 -15.49 -0.03 -14.72
CA PRO A 25 -14.89 -1.24 -15.27
C PRO A 25 -13.77 -1.80 -14.39
N VAL A 26 -12.94 -0.92 -13.82
CA VAL A 26 -11.81 -1.29 -12.95
C VAL A 26 -12.33 -1.79 -11.60
N ALA A 27 -13.32 -1.10 -11.02
CA ALA A 27 -13.94 -1.51 -9.76
C ALA A 27 -14.53 -2.93 -9.87
N ARG A 28 -15.20 -3.25 -10.99
CA ARG A 28 -15.72 -4.61 -11.24
C ARG A 28 -14.63 -5.67 -11.31
N LEU A 29 -13.48 -5.36 -11.92
CA LEU A 29 -12.34 -6.28 -11.96
C LEU A 29 -11.74 -6.51 -10.56
N LEU A 30 -11.61 -5.45 -9.75
CA LEU A 30 -11.12 -5.54 -8.37
C LEU A 30 -12.06 -6.38 -7.48
N LEU A 31 -13.37 -6.17 -7.62
CA LEU A 31 -14.38 -6.96 -6.91
C LEU A 31 -14.33 -8.43 -7.32
N ALA A 32 -14.32 -8.72 -8.63
CA ALA A 32 -14.24 -10.10 -9.13
C ALA A 32 -12.96 -10.82 -8.66
N ALA A 33 -11.82 -10.11 -8.63
CA ALA A 33 -10.58 -10.66 -8.11
C ALA A 33 -10.61 -10.97 -6.61
N ALA A 34 -11.40 -10.22 -5.82
CA ALA A 34 -11.57 -10.46 -4.40
C ALA A 34 -12.56 -11.61 -4.10
N GLU A 35 -13.53 -11.84 -4.98
CA GLU A 35 -14.56 -12.88 -4.82
C GLU A 35 -14.11 -14.25 -5.32
N THR A 36 -13.22 -14.30 -6.32
CA THR A 36 -12.76 -15.58 -6.86
C THR A 36 -11.92 -16.36 -5.85
N ARG A 37 -12.09 -17.69 -5.88
CA ARG A 37 -11.28 -18.64 -5.11
C ARG A 37 -10.12 -19.21 -5.92
N ASP A 38 -10.06 -18.90 -7.21
CA ASP A 38 -8.96 -19.30 -8.08
C ASP A 38 -7.90 -18.20 -8.09
N ASP A 39 -6.70 -18.56 -7.61
CA ASP A 39 -5.59 -17.61 -7.52
C ASP A 39 -5.10 -17.15 -8.90
N GLY A 40 -5.09 -18.04 -9.90
CA GLY A 40 -4.68 -17.68 -11.25
C GLY A 40 -5.67 -16.71 -11.90
N GLU A 41 -6.97 -16.93 -11.69
CA GLU A 41 -8.02 -16.01 -12.13
C GLU A 41 -7.91 -14.65 -11.42
N GLY A 42 -7.77 -14.66 -10.09
CA GLY A 42 -7.66 -13.44 -9.29
C GLY A 42 -6.48 -12.57 -9.69
N GLU A 43 -5.30 -13.17 -9.91
CA GLU A 43 -4.13 -12.43 -10.40
C GLU A 43 -4.35 -11.88 -11.80
N SER A 44 -4.95 -12.67 -12.71
CA SER A 44 -5.26 -12.24 -14.07
C SER A 44 -6.21 -11.03 -14.08
N LEU A 45 -7.25 -11.04 -13.25
CA LEU A 45 -8.21 -9.93 -13.12
C LEU A 45 -7.53 -8.65 -12.60
N LEU A 46 -6.63 -8.77 -11.63
CA LEU A 46 -5.88 -7.64 -11.10
C LEU A 46 -4.89 -7.06 -12.13
N ARG A 47 -4.23 -7.92 -12.90
CA ARG A 47 -3.36 -7.49 -14.01
C ARG A 47 -4.17 -6.79 -15.10
N GLN A 48 -5.37 -7.26 -15.42
CA GLN A 48 -6.28 -6.59 -16.35
C GLN A 48 -6.70 -5.22 -15.81
N ALA A 49 -7.01 -5.11 -14.52
CA ALA A 49 -7.33 -3.83 -13.89
C ALA A 49 -6.16 -2.84 -14.01
N HIS A 50 -4.92 -3.32 -13.85
CA HIS A 50 -3.72 -2.50 -13.98
C HIS A 50 -3.45 -2.04 -15.41
N GLN A 51 -3.72 -2.89 -16.40
CA GLN A 51 -3.65 -2.49 -17.81
C GLN A 51 -4.68 -1.43 -18.17
N GLN A 52 -5.87 -1.48 -17.57
CA GLN A 52 -6.94 -0.51 -17.84
C GLN A 52 -6.74 0.83 -17.10
N ALA A 53 -6.17 0.79 -15.90
CA ALA A 53 -5.94 1.98 -15.09
C ALA A 53 -4.58 1.90 -14.36
N PRO A 54 -3.47 2.10 -15.09
CA PRO A 54 -2.11 1.97 -14.53
C PRO A 54 -1.80 3.02 -13.46
N ASP A 55 -2.53 4.14 -13.44
CA ASP A 55 -2.32 5.23 -12.49
C ASP A 55 -3.27 5.17 -11.28
N ASN A 56 -4.13 4.15 -11.18
CA ASN A 56 -5.12 4.06 -10.12
C ASN A 56 -4.60 3.30 -8.89
N PHE A 57 -4.55 3.98 -7.75
CA PHE A 57 -4.02 3.46 -6.49
C PHE A 57 -4.76 2.24 -5.94
N ALA A 58 -6.07 2.12 -6.21
CA ALA A 58 -6.84 0.95 -5.78
C ALA A 58 -6.32 -0.34 -6.44
N VAL A 59 -5.78 -0.24 -7.65
CA VAL A 59 -5.22 -1.38 -8.37
C VAL A 59 -3.92 -1.84 -7.73
N TYR A 60 -3.02 -0.92 -7.40
CA TYR A 60 -1.79 -1.25 -6.66
C TYR A 60 -2.12 -1.87 -5.30
N LEU A 61 -3.07 -1.29 -4.57
CA LEU A 61 -3.58 -1.82 -3.31
C LEU A 61 -4.08 -3.27 -3.46
N GLY A 62 -4.92 -3.52 -4.46
CA GLY A 62 -5.46 -4.85 -4.76
C GLY A 62 -4.34 -5.86 -5.05
N LEU A 63 -3.41 -5.49 -5.93
CA LEU A 63 -2.27 -6.34 -6.32
C LEU A 63 -1.39 -6.72 -5.14
N TYR A 64 -0.91 -5.74 -4.36
CA TYR A 64 -0.03 -6.09 -3.25
C TYR A 64 -0.78 -6.85 -2.15
N LYS A 65 -2.06 -6.53 -1.88
CA LYS A 65 -2.85 -7.27 -0.88
C LYS A 65 -3.05 -8.71 -1.33
N PHE A 66 -3.39 -8.92 -2.59
CA PHE A 66 -3.55 -10.25 -3.19
C PHE A 66 -2.32 -11.14 -2.97
N HIS A 67 -1.13 -10.62 -3.26
CA HIS A 67 0.13 -11.35 -3.07
C HIS A 67 0.49 -11.49 -1.58
N PHE A 68 0.28 -10.43 -0.78
CA PHE A 68 0.59 -10.42 0.64
C PHE A 68 -0.19 -11.47 1.43
N TYR A 69 -1.51 -11.57 1.22
CA TYR A 69 -2.36 -12.56 1.89
C TYR A 69 -1.99 -14.01 1.53
N ARG A 70 -1.37 -14.20 0.37
CA ARG A 70 -0.85 -15.49 -0.10
C ARG A 70 0.60 -15.75 0.29
N GLN A 71 1.19 -14.86 1.11
CA GLN A 71 2.59 -14.93 1.54
C GLN A 71 3.60 -14.87 0.39
N HIS A 72 3.19 -14.39 -0.79
CA HIS A 72 4.06 -14.09 -1.94
C HIS A 72 4.72 -12.72 -1.71
N PHE A 73 5.56 -12.62 -0.67
CA PHE A 73 6.11 -11.35 -0.21
C PHE A 73 6.98 -10.60 -1.24
N PRO A 74 7.81 -11.27 -2.07
CA PRO A 74 8.57 -10.58 -3.11
C PRO A 74 7.66 -9.89 -4.15
N GLU A 75 6.58 -10.55 -4.56
CA GLU A 75 5.59 -9.98 -5.49
C GLU A 75 4.78 -8.87 -4.83
N ALA A 76 4.41 -9.03 -3.56
CA ALA A 76 3.74 -7.98 -2.80
C ALA A 76 4.62 -6.73 -2.69
N GLU A 77 5.91 -6.89 -2.35
CA GLU A 77 6.89 -5.82 -2.29
C GLU A 77 7.04 -5.12 -3.64
N HIS A 78 7.11 -5.87 -4.75
CA HIS A 78 7.19 -5.29 -6.09
C HIS A 78 6.04 -4.29 -6.34
N TRP A 79 4.81 -4.70 -6.06
CA TRP A 79 3.63 -3.85 -6.23
C TRP A 79 3.54 -2.70 -5.24
N MET A 80 4.02 -2.87 -4.01
CA MET A 80 4.12 -1.77 -3.03
C MET A 80 5.10 -0.69 -3.49
N ARG A 81 6.27 -1.09 -4.01
CA ARG A 81 7.26 -0.15 -4.57
C ARG A 81 6.74 0.54 -5.83
N ALA A 82 6.05 -0.18 -6.71
CA ALA A 82 5.41 0.41 -7.88
C ALA A 82 4.33 1.44 -7.47
N GLY A 83 3.52 1.12 -6.44
CA GLY A 83 2.54 2.03 -5.87
C GLY A 83 3.16 3.29 -5.26
N LEU A 84 4.29 3.17 -4.55
CA LEU A 84 5.04 4.32 -4.05
C LEU A 84 5.49 5.24 -5.19
N ALA A 85 6.04 4.66 -6.26
CA ALA A 85 6.47 5.42 -7.43
C ALA A 85 5.30 6.13 -8.12
N ALA A 86 4.16 5.45 -8.28
CA ALA A 86 2.95 6.02 -8.85
C ALA A 86 2.41 7.20 -8.00
N ALA A 87 2.35 7.04 -6.67
CA ALA A 87 1.90 8.11 -5.79
C ALA A 87 2.88 9.29 -5.74
N ALA A 88 4.18 9.05 -5.74
CA ALA A 88 5.17 10.12 -5.81
C ALA A 88 5.04 10.92 -7.12
N GLY A 89 4.87 10.22 -8.25
CA GLY A 89 4.61 10.85 -9.55
C GLY A 89 3.32 11.68 -9.56
N ALA A 90 2.22 11.12 -9.06
CA ALA A 90 0.93 11.81 -8.98
C ALA A 90 0.94 13.03 -8.04
N ALA A 91 1.75 12.98 -6.97
CA ALA A 91 1.92 14.08 -6.03
C ALA A 91 3.01 15.10 -6.45
N GLY A 92 3.75 14.82 -7.52
CA GLY A 92 4.79 15.71 -8.05
C GLY A 92 6.03 15.83 -7.16
N PHE A 93 6.39 14.80 -6.40
CA PHE A 93 7.58 14.78 -5.55
C PHE A 93 8.54 13.63 -5.90
N PRO A 94 9.85 13.77 -5.62
CA PRO A 94 10.81 12.70 -5.87
C PRO A 94 10.54 11.50 -4.96
N LEU A 95 10.62 10.29 -5.52
CA LEU A 95 10.38 9.02 -4.81
C LEU A 95 11.31 8.83 -3.61
N ASP A 96 12.63 9.02 -3.79
CA ASP A 96 13.61 8.66 -2.77
C ASP A 96 13.86 9.73 -1.71
N ALA A 97 13.42 10.97 -1.95
CA ALA A 97 13.71 12.10 -1.08
C ALA A 97 12.58 13.15 -1.04
N PRO A 98 11.32 12.76 -0.76
CA PRO A 98 10.25 13.74 -0.70
C PRO A 98 10.46 14.69 0.49
N GLY A 99 10.22 15.97 0.27
CA GLY A 99 10.22 16.97 1.34
C GLY A 99 9.02 16.78 2.28
N PRO A 100 9.15 17.03 3.60
CA PRO A 100 8.05 16.82 4.56
C PRO A 100 6.82 17.69 4.27
N ASN A 101 6.99 18.82 3.57
CA ASN A 101 5.90 19.71 3.17
C ASN A 101 4.86 19.03 2.27
N HIS A 102 5.22 17.96 1.54
CA HIS A 102 4.27 17.19 0.72
C HIS A 102 3.28 16.38 1.56
N PHE A 103 3.53 16.22 2.86
CA PHE A 103 2.71 15.44 3.79
C PHE A 103 1.99 16.32 4.83
N ALA A 104 2.02 17.64 4.65
CA ALA A 104 1.28 18.60 5.45
C ALA A 104 -0.24 18.51 5.16
N GLU A 105 -1.06 18.95 6.12
CA GLU A 105 -2.52 18.98 5.97
C GLU A 105 -2.99 20.18 5.11
N PRO A 106 -4.08 20.04 4.33
CA PRO A 106 -4.88 18.83 4.15
C PRO A 106 -4.18 17.78 3.28
N LEU A 107 -4.10 16.54 3.75
CA LEU A 107 -3.39 15.47 3.03
C LEU A 107 -4.23 14.94 1.85
N GLY A 108 -3.70 15.12 0.63
CA GLY A 108 -4.31 14.61 -0.59
C GLY A 108 -4.24 13.08 -0.74
N PRO A 109 -4.98 12.48 -1.70
CA PRO A 109 -5.01 11.04 -1.92
C PRO A 109 -3.63 10.42 -2.18
N ALA A 110 -2.83 11.03 -3.07
CA ALA A 110 -1.52 10.49 -3.45
C ALA A 110 -0.49 10.49 -2.29
N PRO A 111 -0.25 11.60 -1.56
CA PRO A 111 0.59 11.57 -0.36
C PRO A 111 0.08 10.59 0.71
N ARG A 112 -1.23 10.44 0.88
CA ARG A 112 -1.81 9.48 1.83
C ARG A 112 -1.54 8.03 1.39
N PHE A 113 -1.77 7.70 0.12
CA PHE A 113 -1.44 6.39 -0.42
C PHE A 113 0.06 6.08 -0.32
N TYR A 114 0.93 7.08 -0.50
CA TYR A 114 2.36 6.95 -0.32
C TYR A 114 2.71 6.51 1.11
N LEU A 115 2.14 7.16 2.13
CA LEU A 115 2.35 6.79 3.54
C LEU A 115 1.83 5.38 3.84
N PHE A 116 0.64 5.02 3.37
CA PHE A 116 0.12 3.65 3.54
C PHE A 116 1.01 2.60 2.86
N SER A 117 1.54 2.91 1.68
CA SER A 117 2.45 2.01 0.96
C SER A 117 3.80 1.86 1.67
N LEU A 118 4.34 2.93 2.27
CA LEU A 118 5.52 2.85 3.13
C LEU A 118 5.29 1.91 4.32
N LYS A 119 4.13 2.05 4.99
CA LYS A 119 3.74 1.19 6.12
C LYS A 119 3.65 -0.28 5.70
N ALA A 120 2.97 -0.54 4.59
CA ALA A 120 2.81 -1.90 4.05
C ALA A 120 4.15 -2.51 3.63
N LEU A 121 5.04 -1.72 3.02
CA LEU A 121 6.38 -2.14 2.62
C LEU A 121 7.25 -2.49 3.83
N ALA A 122 7.27 -1.63 4.86
CA ALA A 122 7.99 -1.90 6.10
C ALA A 122 7.55 -3.22 6.73
N PHE A 123 6.23 -3.46 6.84
CA PHE A 123 5.72 -4.72 7.38
C PHE A 123 6.08 -5.93 6.53
N THR A 124 5.97 -5.82 5.20
CA THR A 124 6.33 -6.89 4.26
C THR A 124 7.81 -7.24 4.34
N LEU A 125 8.68 -6.25 4.53
CA LEU A 125 10.12 -6.46 4.73
C LEU A 125 10.42 -7.17 6.05
N LEU A 126 9.68 -6.88 7.14
CA LEU A 126 9.81 -7.62 8.40
C LEU A 126 9.43 -9.10 8.22
N ARG A 127 8.39 -9.40 7.41
CA ARG A 127 8.01 -10.79 7.08
C ARG A 127 9.06 -11.52 6.25
N GLN A 128 9.92 -10.78 5.55
CA GLN A 128 11.07 -11.29 4.81
C GLN A 128 12.36 -11.28 5.63
N HIS A 129 12.31 -10.99 6.93
CA HIS A 129 13.48 -10.84 7.82
C HIS A 129 14.47 -9.73 7.38
N ARG A 130 14.02 -8.75 6.60
CA ARG A 130 14.80 -7.58 6.14
C ARG A 130 14.64 -6.40 7.09
N THR A 131 14.94 -6.61 8.38
CA THR A 131 14.66 -5.65 9.46
C THR A 131 15.34 -4.29 9.27
N ALA A 132 16.60 -4.27 8.83
CA ALA A 132 17.33 -3.01 8.64
C ALA A 132 16.66 -2.10 7.61
N GLU A 133 16.17 -2.69 6.52
CA GLU A 133 15.48 -1.95 5.46
C GLU A 133 14.07 -1.53 5.88
N ALA A 134 13.35 -2.41 6.60
CA ALA A 134 12.07 -2.06 7.19
C ALA A 134 12.18 -0.82 8.11
N ARG A 135 13.22 -0.76 8.95
CA ARG A 135 13.49 0.39 9.83
C ARG A 135 13.69 1.69 9.04
N SER A 136 14.41 1.65 7.92
CA SER A 136 14.60 2.82 7.07
C SER A 136 13.27 3.40 6.53
N TYR A 137 12.30 2.55 6.21
CA TYR A 137 10.96 3.00 5.81
C TYR A 137 10.12 3.51 6.98
N LEU A 138 10.28 2.92 8.17
CA LEU A 138 9.61 3.40 9.39
C LEU A 138 10.15 4.77 9.84
N ASP A 139 11.45 5.02 9.70
CA ASP A 139 12.07 6.32 9.98
C ASP A 139 11.53 7.41 9.04
N GLN A 140 11.29 7.06 7.77
CA GLN A 140 10.62 7.96 6.82
C GLN A 140 9.18 8.25 7.22
N LEU A 141 8.42 7.23 7.62
CA LEU A 141 7.06 7.41 8.11
C LEU A 141 7.01 8.34 9.32
N GLU A 142 7.91 8.19 10.28
CA GLU A 142 7.96 9.08 11.45
C GLU A 142 8.25 10.53 11.07
N ARG A 143 9.11 10.75 10.07
CA ARG A 143 9.41 12.09 9.58
C ARG A 143 8.25 12.73 8.81
N PHE A 144 7.51 11.95 8.02
CA PHE A 144 6.44 12.44 7.15
C PHE A 144 5.07 12.48 7.85
N ASP A 145 4.88 11.63 8.86
CA ASP A 145 3.65 11.46 9.62
C ASP A 145 3.93 11.35 11.13
N PRO A 146 4.43 12.43 11.76
CA PRO A 146 4.76 12.43 13.18
C PRO A 146 3.54 12.27 14.11
N GLN A 147 2.33 12.43 13.57
CA GLN A 147 1.07 12.25 14.29
C GLN A 147 0.51 10.83 14.16
N ASP A 148 1.21 9.93 13.47
CA ASP A 148 0.82 8.55 13.22
C ASP A 148 -0.58 8.41 12.59
N ARG A 149 -0.94 9.32 11.66
CA ARG A 149 -2.24 9.34 10.97
C ARG A 149 -2.50 8.03 10.22
N VAL A 150 -1.46 7.36 9.73
CA VAL A 150 -1.60 6.06 9.05
C VAL A 150 -1.38 4.84 9.96
N GLY A 151 -1.13 5.01 11.26
CA GLY A 151 -1.00 3.90 12.21
C GLY A 151 0.24 3.02 12.00
N ALA A 152 1.41 3.62 11.78
CA ALA A 152 2.70 2.95 11.66
C ALA A 152 3.28 2.48 13.00
N GLU A 153 2.83 3.01 14.15
CA GLU A 153 3.35 2.64 15.48
C GLU A 153 3.27 1.13 15.77
N LEU A 154 2.21 0.46 15.32
CA LEU A 154 2.11 -1.00 15.43
C LEU A 154 3.26 -1.71 14.71
N VAL A 155 3.59 -1.28 13.49
CA VAL A 155 4.68 -1.88 12.71
C VAL A 155 6.03 -1.60 13.36
N LYS A 156 6.22 -0.41 13.94
CA LYS A 156 7.42 -0.09 14.74
C LYS A 156 7.56 -1.00 15.95
N ALA A 157 6.46 -1.27 16.68
CA ALA A 157 6.47 -2.17 17.82
C ALA A 157 6.87 -3.60 17.43
N ILE A 158 6.49 -4.06 16.23
CA ILE A 158 6.92 -5.36 15.69
C ILE A 158 8.40 -5.32 15.32
N ALA A 159 8.86 -4.27 14.64
CA ALA A 159 10.27 -4.11 14.26
C ALA A 159 11.24 -4.04 15.45
N ALA A 160 10.76 -3.62 16.62
CA ALA A 160 11.52 -3.60 17.87
C ALA A 160 11.73 -4.99 18.49
N GLN A 161 10.93 -5.99 18.07
CA GLN A 161 11.01 -7.38 18.53
C GLN A 161 11.84 -8.27 17.59
N CYS A 162 12.30 -7.74 16.46
CA CYS A 162 13.16 -8.41 15.47
C CYS A 162 14.63 -7.99 15.63
#